data_AF-A0AAN8ZSD6-F1
#
_entry.id   AF-A0AAN8ZSD6-F1
#
_cell.length_a   1.000
_cell.length_b   1.000
_cell.length_c   1.000
_cell.angle_alpha   90.00
_cell.angle_beta   90.00
_cell.angle_gamma   90.00
#
_symmetry.space_group_name_H-M   'P 1'
#
loop_
_entity.id
_entity.type
_entity.pdbx_description
1 polymer ?
#
loop_
_entity_poly.entity_id
_entity_poly.type
_entity_poly.pdbx_seq_one_letter_code
_entity_poly.pdbx_strand_id
1 'polypeptide(L)'
;GVPPIVAQSLCGDVPDYRYLPRAKYVTPVPAHATGLLTDVDSMSLAIKSLELGAGRKKVGDPVNHAVGIVLLKVVGERVREGEAWAELHHEESLPFGFLESTMRSATIQNTHHFRQVPLIAAKII
;
A
#
# COMPACT_ATOMS: atom_id res chain seq x y z
N GLY A 1 8.39 -25.80 -8.23
CA GLY A 1 7.81 -24.97 -9.30
C GLY A 1 6.31 -24.81 -9.06
N VAL A 2 5.68 -23.82 -9.68
CA VAL A 2 4.22 -23.60 -9.61
C VAL A 2 3.50 -24.65 -10.48
N PRO A 3 2.43 -25.32 -10.01
CA PRO A 3 1.68 -26.26 -10.84
C PRO A 3 1.07 -25.60 -12.09
N PRO A 4 1.03 -26.27 -13.26
CA PRO A 4 0.49 -25.68 -14.49
C PRO A 4 -0.93 -25.15 -14.36
N ILE A 5 -1.79 -25.87 -13.62
CA ILE A 5 -3.17 -25.45 -13.36
C ILE A 5 -3.24 -24.14 -12.58
N VAL A 6 -2.36 -23.96 -11.58
CA VAL A 6 -2.28 -22.73 -10.78
C VAL A 6 -1.77 -21.58 -11.63
N ALA A 7 -0.74 -21.84 -12.45
CA ALA A 7 -0.20 -20.83 -13.37
C ALA A 7 -1.27 -20.36 -14.37
N GLN A 8 -2.01 -21.29 -14.97
CA GLN A 8 -3.08 -20.96 -15.91
C GLN A 8 -4.22 -20.17 -15.24
N SER A 9 -4.62 -20.55 -14.02
CA SER A 9 -5.62 -19.82 -13.24
C SER A 9 -5.19 -18.40 -12.85
N LEU A 10 -3.89 -18.17 -12.59
CA LEU A 10 -3.37 -16.84 -12.24
C LEU A 10 -3.14 -15.94 -13.47
N CYS A 11 -2.82 -16.53 -14.63
CA CYS A 11 -2.48 -15.77 -15.85
C CYS A 11 -3.65 -15.62 -16.84
N GLY A 12 -4.81 -16.20 -16.58
CA GLY A 12 -5.99 -16.07 -17.44
C GLY A 12 -6.62 -14.68 -17.41
N ASP A 13 -7.60 -14.44 -18.29
CA ASP A 13 -8.31 -13.14 -18.42
C ASP A 13 -9.03 -12.70 -17.13
N VAL A 14 -9.42 -13.67 -16.30
CA VAL A 14 -9.98 -13.45 -14.96
C VAL A 14 -9.12 -14.21 -13.96
N PRO A 15 -8.06 -13.58 -13.41
CA PRO A 15 -7.14 -14.24 -12.49
C PRO A 15 -7.83 -14.73 -11.21
N ASP A 16 -7.57 -15.98 -10.82
CA ASP A 16 -8.06 -16.53 -9.55
C ASP A 16 -7.09 -16.24 -8.40
N TYR A 17 -7.29 -15.12 -7.72
CA TYR A 17 -6.46 -14.70 -6.60
C TYR A 17 -6.63 -15.53 -5.32
N ARG A 18 -7.43 -16.61 -5.32
CA ARG A 18 -7.50 -17.54 -4.17
C ARG A 18 -6.21 -18.34 -3.97
N TYR A 19 -5.38 -18.44 -5.01
CA TYR A 19 -4.06 -19.07 -4.95
C TYR A 19 -2.99 -18.17 -4.32
N LEU A 20 -3.29 -16.89 -4.07
CA LEU A 20 -2.39 -15.97 -3.40
C LEU A 20 -2.70 -15.89 -1.90
N PRO A 21 -1.68 -15.82 -1.03
CA PRO A 21 -1.88 -15.56 0.40
C PRO A 21 -2.68 -14.26 0.62
N ARG A 22 -3.61 -14.28 1.57
CA ARG A 22 -4.44 -13.13 1.92
C ARG A 22 -4.35 -12.86 3.42
N ALA A 23 -4.21 -11.59 3.77
CA ALA A 23 -4.21 -11.19 5.17
C ALA A 23 -5.53 -11.56 5.84
N LYS A 24 -5.46 -11.97 7.11
CA LYS A 24 -6.63 -12.21 7.94
C LYS A 24 -7.48 -10.95 8.16
N TYR A 25 -6.85 -9.79 8.27
CA TYR A 25 -7.52 -8.51 8.51
C TYR A 25 -7.11 -7.47 7.48
N VAL A 26 -8.07 -6.61 7.15
CA VAL A 26 -7.87 -5.42 6.31
C VAL A 26 -8.40 -4.22 7.08
N THR A 27 -7.56 -3.22 7.30
CA THR A 27 -7.94 -1.99 8.03
C THR A 27 -7.77 -0.77 7.11
N PRO A 28 -8.85 -0.03 6.83
CA PRO A 28 -8.77 1.18 6.01
C PRO A 28 -7.99 2.28 6.75
N VAL A 29 -7.20 3.04 5.99
CA VAL A 29 -6.47 4.22 6.46
C VAL A 29 -7.23 5.46 5.98
N PRO A 30 -8.01 6.12 6.86
CA PRO A 30 -8.78 7.29 6.47
C PRO A 30 -7.88 8.49 6.20
N ALA A 31 -8.28 9.34 5.27
CA ALA A 31 -7.67 10.64 5.05
C ALA A 31 -7.97 11.55 6.25
N HIS A 32 -6.94 12.23 6.76
CA HIS A 32 -7.05 13.11 7.92
C HIS A 32 -7.66 14.49 7.58
N ALA A 33 -7.87 14.79 6.30
CA ALA A 33 -8.46 16.03 5.83
C ALA A 33 -9.04 15.86 4.41
N THR A 34 -9.91 16.78 4.01
CA THR A 34 -10.40 16.87 2.62
C THR A 34 -9.43 17.70 1.78
N GLY A 35 -9.04 17.19 0.60
CA GLY A 35 -8.16 17.91 -0.30
C GLY A 35 -7.61 17.06 -1.45
N LEU A 36 -6.49 17.50 -2.00
CA LEU A 36 -5.71 16.78 -3.00
C LEU A 36 -4.56 16.04 -2.30
N LEU A 37 -4.37 14.75 -2.59
CA LEU A 37 -3.22 13.97 -2.13
C LEU A 37 -1.98 14.42 -2.92
N THR A 38 -1.10 15.21 -2.31
CA THR A 38 0.05 15.82 -3.01
C THR A 38 1.35 15.07 -2.82
N ASP A 39 1.47 14.28 -1.76
CA ASP A 39 2.65 13.47 -1.49
C ASP A 39 2.29 12.28 -0.59
N VAL A 40 3.07 11.21 -0.70
CA VAL A 40 3.01 10.05 0.18
C VAL A 40 4.43 9.67 0.59
N ASP A 41 4.71 9.65 1.89
CA ASP A 41 6.00 9.24 2.43
C ASP A 41 6.20 7.73 2.23
N SER A 42 6.75 7.39 1.07
CA SER A 42 7.04 6.01 0.66
C SER A 42 8.00 5.29 1.60
N MET A 43 8.94 6.00 2.22
CA MET A 43 9.90 5.39 3.16
C MET A 43 9.19 5.00 4.46
N SER A 44 8.33 5.88 4.99
CA SER A 44 7.48 5.58 6.14
C SER A 44 6.57 4.37 5.87
N LEU A 45 5.92 4.31 4.71
CA LEU A 45 5.08 3.17 4.32
C LEU A 45 5.87 1.87 4.14
N ALA A 46 7.10 1.94 3.63
CA ALA A 46 7.98 0.78 3.49
C ALA A 46 8.37 0.19 4.86
N ILE A 47 8.72 1.06 5.83
CA ILE A 47 9.04 0.63 7.20
C ILE A 47 7.80 0.02 7.87
N LYS A 48 6.62 0.62 7.71
CA LYS A 48 5.36 0.07 8.21
C LYS A 48 5.04 -1.29 7.59
N SER A 49 5.25 -1.44 6.30
CA SER A 49 5.08 -2.73 5.61
C SER A 49 6.04 -3.80 6.17
N LEU A 50 7.29 -3.41 6.45
CA LEU A 50 8.28 -4.28 7.11
C LEU A 50 7.83 -4.67 8.54
N GLU A 51 7.25 -3.74 9.30
CA GLU A 51 6.70 -4.01 10.64
C GLU A 51 5.52 -4.98 10.61
N LEU A 52 4.70 -4.94 9.55
CA LEU A 52 3.63 -5.92 9.31
C LEU A 52 4.16 -7.32 8.93
N GLY A 53 5.42 -7.42 8.48
CA GLY A 53 6.06 -8.66 8.07
C GLY A 53 6.26 -8.82 6.56
N ALA A 54 6.00 -7.77 5.76
CA ALA A 54 6.17 -7.80 4.30
C ALA A 54 7.66 -7.72 3.84
N GLY A 55 8.61 -7.76 4.78
CA GLY A 55 10.03 -7.63 4.48
C GLY A 55 10.91 -8.36 5.49
N ARG A 56 12.22 -8.34 5.24
CA ARG A 56 13.23 -8.97 6.10
C ARG A 56 13.98 -7.91 6.88
N LYS A 57 14.16 -8.12 8.18
CA LYS A 57 15.05 -7.29 9.00
C LYS A 57 16.48 -7.80 8.93
N LYS A 58 16.66 -9.11 8.75
CA LYS A 58 17.93 -9.81 8.60
C LYS A 58 17.88 -10.85 7.48
N VAL A 59 19.04 -11.26 7.00
CA VAL A 59 19.15 -12.33 6.01
C VAL A 59 18.56 -13.62 6.60
N GLY A 60 17.67 -14.26 5.84
CA GLY A 60 17.02 -15.50 6.24
C GLY A 60 15.69 -15.33 6.97
N ASP A 61 15.31 -14.11 7.38
CA ASP A 61 14.01 -13.88 8.00
C ASP A 61 12.87 -14.29 7.05
N PRO A 62 11.78 -14.90 7.56
CA PRO A 62 10.61 -15.21 6.76
C PRO A 62 9.93 -13.91 6.32
N VAL A 63 9.33 -13.93 5.13
CA VAL A 63 8.48 -12.84 4.65
C VAL A 63 7.05 -13.35 4.65
N ASN A 64 6.14 -12.58 5.24
CA ASN A 64 4.73 -12.83 5.12
C ASN A 64 4.24 -12.19 3.81
N HIS A 65 3.83 -13.03 2.86
CA HIS A 65 3.37 -12.59 1.53
C HIS A 65 1.89 -12.17 1.50
N ALA A 66 1.17 -12.33 2.61
CA ALA A 66 -0.24 -11.98 2.74
C ALA A 66 -0.47 -10.53 3.19
N VAL A 67 0.52 -9.94 3.84
CA VAL A 67 0.47 -8.62 4.51
C VAL A 67 1.12 -7.53 3.67
N GLY A 68 0.76 -6.28 3.94
CA GLY A 68 1.29 -5.12 3.23
C GLY A 68 0.35 -3.93 3.27
N ILE A 69 0.58 -2.98 2.37
CA ILE A 69 -0.21 -1.76 2.26
C ILE A 69 -0.67 -1.61 0.81
N VAL A 70 -1.97 -1.46 0.60
CA VAL A 70 -2.56 -1.18 -0.71
C VAL A 70 -2.93 0.30 -0.77
N LEU A 71 -2.48 1.01 -1.80
CA LEU A 71 -2.90 2.39 -2.04
C LEU A 71 -4.20 2.39 -2.85
N LEU A 72 -5.25 2.97 -2.29
CA LEU A 72 -6.54 3.18 -2.97
C LEU A 72 -6.57 4.49 -3.75
N LYS A 73 -5.70 5.43 -3.38
CA LYS A 73 -5.53 6.73 -4.00
C LYS A 73 -4.07 6.97 -4.33
N VAL A 74 -3.82 7.58 -5.47
CA VAL A 74 -2.49 7.98 -5.91
C VAL A 74 -2.32 9.50 -5.82
N VAL A 75 -1.06 9.92 -5.83
CA VAL A 75 -0.72 11.34 -5.81
C VAL A 75 -1.37 12.05 -7.01
N GLY A 76 -2.05 13.15 -6.74
CA GLY A 76 -2.85 13.91 -7.72
C GLY A 76 -4.35 13.61 -7.68
N GLU A 77 -4.80 12.64 -6.88
CA GLU A 77 -6.23 12.39 -6.67
C GLU A 77 -6.81 13.18 -5.49
N ARG A 78 -8.12 13.43 -5.53
CA ARG A 78 -8.84 14.06 -4.42
C ARG A 78 -9.32 13.00 -3.42
N VAL A 79 -9.28 13.39 -2.15
CA VAL A 79 -9.79 12.61 -1.02
C VAL A 79 -10.68 13.49 -0.14
N ARG A 80 -11.65 12.87 0.52
CA ARG A 80 -12.46 13.49 1.57
C ARG A 80 -11.97 13.03 2.94
N GLU A 81 -12.12 13.87 3.95
CA GLU A 81 -11.85 13.47 5.32
C GLU A 81 -12.67 12.21 5.67
N GLY A 82 -12.00 11.21 6.26
CA GLY A 82 -12.59 9.90 6.54
C GLY A 82 -12.62 8.92 5.37
N GLU A 83 -12.41 9.36 4.13
CA GLU A 83 -12.29 8.47 2.96
C GLU A 83 -10.98 7.68 3.04
N ALA A 84 -11.03 6.38 2.79
CA ALA A 84 -9.83 5.55 2.79
C ALA A 84 -8.94 5.88 1.58
N TRP A 85 -7.68 6.21 1.83
CA TRP A 85 -6.68 6.42 0.76
C TRP A 85 -5.70 5.24 0.65
N ALA A 86 -5.64 4.40 1.68
CA ALA A 86 -4.89 3.15 1.70
C ALA A 86 -5.57 2.10 2.59
N GLU A 87 -5.12 0.86 2.48
CA GLU A 87 -5.54 -0.28 3.31
C GLU A 87 -4.32 -0.99 3.90
N LEU A 88 -4.39 -1.33 5.18
CA LEU A 88 -3.41 -2.14 5.89
C LEU A 88 -3.87 -3.60 5.89
N HIS A 89 -3.08 -4.48 5.28
CA HIS A 89 -3.29 -5.93 5.28
C HIS A 89 -2.40 -6.55 6.36
N HIS A 90 -2.99 -7.16 7.38
CA HIS A 90 -2.27 -7.65 8.56
C HIS A 90 -2.86 -8.95 9.13
N GLU A 91 -2.05 -9.71 9.87
CA GLU A 91 -2.43 -10.99 10.50
C GLU A 91 -2.77 -10.88 11.99
N GLU A 92 -2.25 -9.85 12.65
CA GLU A 92 -2.32 -9.64 14.10
C GLU A 92 -2.86 -8.24 14.42
N SER A 93 -3.27 -8.01 15.67
CA SER A 93 -3.71 -6.68 16.07
C SER A 93 -2.65 -5.62 15.80
N LEU A 94 -3.05 -4.52 15.16
CA LEU A 94 -2.16 -3.40 14.92
C LEU A 94 -1.68 -2.80 16.26
N PRO A 95 -0.39 -2.42 16.37
CA PRO A 95 0.12 -1.71 17.54
C PRO A 95 -0.60 -0.38 17.79
N PHE A 96 -0.60 0.07 19.04
CA PHE A 96 -1.16 1.37 19.40
C PHE A 96 -0.50 2.50 18.57
N GLY A 97 -1.32 3.37 17.97
CA GLY A 97 -0.85 4.48 17.14
C GLY A 97 -0.31 4.09 15.75
N PHE A 98 -0.33 2.79 15.38
CA PHE A 98 0.12 2.36 14.05
C PHE A 98 -0.73 2.98 12.94
N LEU A 99 -2.06 2.96 13.10
CA LEU A 99 -3.00 3.56 12.14
C LEU A 99 -2.77 5.07 12.00
N GLU A 100 -2.76 5.80 13.12
CA GLU A 100 -2.55 7.26 13.16
C GLU A 100 -1.24 7.68 12.51
N SER A 101 -0.15 6.96 12.78
CA SER A 101 1.13 7.23 12.16
C SER A 101 1.13 6.90 10.66
N THR A 102 0.32 5.94 10.19
CA THR A 102 0.12 5.70 8.76
C THR A 102 -0.70 6.80 8.11
N MET A 103 -1.77 7.28 8.77
CA MET A 103 -2.60 8.39 8.28
C MET A 103 -1.78 9.67 8.02
N ARG A 104 -0.73 9.89 8.81
CA ARG A 104 0.21 11.01 8.68
C ARG A 104 1.23 10.85 7.56
N SER A 105 1.36 9.67 6.95
CA SER A 105 2.24 9.44 5.81
C SER A 105 1.70 10.03 4.50
N ALA A 106 0.44 10.46 4.47
CA ALA A 106 -0.16 11.18 3.34
C ALA A 106 -0.11 12.70 3.58
N THR A 107 0.33 13.46 2.58
CA THR A 107 0.21 14.93 2.58
C THR A 107 -1.00 15.34 1.77
N ILE A 108 -1.96 15.99 2.42
CA ILE A 108 -3.20 16.45 1.79
C ILE A 108 -3.25 17.96 1.82
N GLN A 109 -3.44 18.60 0.66
CA GLN A 109 -3.47 20.05 0.54
C GLN A 109 -4.78 20.51 -0.10
N ASN A 110 -5.28 21.66 0.34
CA ASN A 110 -6.41 22.32 -0.32
C ASN A 110 -5.92 23.12 -1.54
N THR A 111 -5.53 22.41 -2.59
CA THR A 111 -5.10 22.99 -3.87
C THR A 111 -5.87 22.38 -5.04
N HIS A 112 -5.96 23.15 -6.13
CA HIS A 112 -6.52 22.69 -7.40
C HIS A 112 -5.43 22.34 -8.43
N HIS A 113 -4.18 22.69 -8.16
CA HIS A 113 -3.07 22.45 -9.07
C HIS A 113 -2.23 21.27 -8.61
N PHE A 114 -2.22 20.22 -9.43
CA PHE A 114 -1.26 19.13 -9.34
C PHE A 114 -0.30 19.21 -10.53
N ARG A 115 1.00 19.25 -10.28
CA ARG A 115 2.00 19.12 -11.35
C ARG A 115 2.33 17.64 -11.51
N GLN A 116 1.83 17.02 -12.58
CA GLN A 116 2.18 15.65 -12.89
C GLN A 116 3.68 15.55 -13.19
N VAL A 117 4.38 14.74 -12.40
CA VAL A 117 5.79 14.41 -12.61
C VAL A 117 5.86 13.20 -13.54
N PRO A 118 6.75 13.16 -14.55
CA PRO A 118 6.90 11.99 -15.40
C PRO A 118 7.40 10.79 -14.57
N LEU A 119 6.94 9.58 -14.92
CA LEU A 119 7.40 8.34 -14.26
C LEU A 119 8.91 8.12 -14.42
N ILE A 120 9.49 8.64 -15.50
CA ILE A 120 10.92 8.61 -15.77
C ILE A 120 11.40 10.06 -15.81
N ALA A 121 12.10 10.48 -14.76
CA ALA A 121 12.63 11.83 -14.68
C ALA A 121 13.88 12.03 -15.55
N ALA A 122 14.71 10.98 -15.68
CA ALA A 122 15.93 11.01 -16.47
C ALA A 122 16.33 9.60 -16.92
N LYS A 123 17.05 9.53 -18.05
CA LYS A 123 17.77 8.35 -18.52
C LYS A 123 19.22 8.78 -18.79
N ILE A 124 20.16 8.14 -18.11
CA ILE A 124 21.59 8.33 -18.39
C ILE A 124 21.96 7.36 -19.52
N ILE A 125 22.41 7.90 -20.64
CA ILE A 125 22.90 7.15 -21.81
C ILE A 125 24.42 7.15 -21.84
#